data_AF-A0A094DF84-F1
#
_entry.id   AF-A0A094DF84-F1
#
_cell.length_a   1.000
_cell.length_b   1.000
_cell.length_c   1.000
_cell.angle_alpha   90.00
_cell.angle_beta   90.00
_cell.angle_gamma   90.00
#
_symmetry.space_group_name_H-M   'P 1'
#
loop_
_entity.id
_entity.type
_entity.pdbx_description
1 polymer ?
#
loop_
_entity_poly.entity_id
_entity_poly.type
_entity_poly.pdbx_seq_one_letter_code
_entity_poly.pdbx_strand_id
1 'polypeptide(L)'
;MNIPSIAELVRIRKFLADAYDNGNVLQPDLPDMKSYGIDASCEEPTYTPIQFYVDQNYVPPVQGQEGRLKVGPLDNLDTPEICFGLVRAVEWINHALPNDKIPVCMPGSVMKYQGYGDDKAKHQKNITTLAKNIFYRTVDRGICLGAHITFRYLRDDEFRSVLRHGTSREQLEYIITKLEPEHILYVFRDGFKSTSFEFLYHNGIRADHVEDELRLELKMFATTATAMLVHDTIHLCLRIRSDEAALTHNMKVGRSAVAKNYTKTPTWEPLKKVGKELGQLPAAAKFETRTRSSKGTKVNPPMAPEGEWED
;
A
#
# COMPACT_ATOMS: atom_id res chain seq x y z
N MET A 1 -7.15 -29.48 3.58
CA MET A 1 -6.01 -28.70 4.10
C MET A 1 -5.40 -29.49 5.25
N ASN A 2 -4.09 -29.72 5.26
CA ASN A 2 -3.43 -30.39 6.39
C ASN A 2 -3.45 -29.48 7.62
N ILE A 3 -3.86 -30.02 8.77
CA ILE A 3 -3.88 -29.34 10.06
C ILE A 3 -2.42 -29.21 10.56
N PRO A 4 -1.90 -28.00 10.86
CA PRO A 4 -0.57 -27.88 11.44
C PRO A 4 -0.51 -28.57 12.82
N SER A 5 0.49 -29.41 13.01
CA SER A 5 0.86 -30.04 14.27
C SER A 5 1.44 -29.01 15.24
N ILE A 6 1.43 -29.32 16.54
CA ILE A 6 2.07 -28.49 17.57
C ILE A 6 3.57 -28.33 17.27
N ALA A 7 4.22 -29.38 16.78
CA ALA A 7 5.63 -29.35 16.37
C ALA A 7 5.87 -28.35 15.23
N GLU A 8 4.99 -28.28 14.23
CA GLU A 8 5.08 -27.28 13.15
C GLU A 8 4.96 -25.86 13.72
N LEU A 9 4.02 -25.59 14.64
CA LEU A 9 3.86 -24.26 15.24
C LEU A 9 5.09 -23.80 16.04
N VAL A 10 5.74 -24.73 16.77
CA VAL A 10 7.02 -24.46 17.47
C VAL A 10 8.12 -24.12 16.47
N ARG A 11 8.17 -24.84 15.33
CA ARG A 11 9.16 -24.58 14.27
C ARG A 11 8.96 -23.23 13.59
N ILE A 12 7.71 -22.83 13.34
CA ILE A 12 7.39 -21.48 12.81
C ILE A 12 7.90 -20.41 13.76
N ARG A 13 7.64 -20.57 15.07
CA ARG A 13 8.09 -19.60 16.07
C ARG A 13 9.62 -19.46 16.09
N LYS A 14 10.35 -20.59 16.06
CA LYS A 14 11.80 -20.59 16.03
C LYS A 14 12.34 -19.92 14.76
N PHE A 15 11.81 -20.31 13.61
CA PHE A 15 12.16 -19.69 12.32
C PHE A 15 11.97 -18.17 12.34
N LEU A 16 10.84 -17.69 12.86
CA LEU A 16 10.57 -16.26 12.96
C LEU A 16 11.55 -15.53 13.88
N ALA A 17 11.89 -16.12 15.04
CA ALA A 17 12.91 -15.55 15.93
C ALA A 17 14.26 -15.41 15.18
N ASP A 18 14.72 -16.48 14.56
CA ASP A 18 15.98 -16.49 13.80
C ASP A 18 15.93 -15.52 12.59
N ALA A 19 14.77 -15.38 11.94
CA ALA A 19 14.57 -14.49 10.81
C ALA A 19 14.59 -13.01 11.22
N TYR A 20 14.09 -12.68 12.42
CA TYR A 20 14.24 -11.34 13.00
C TYR A 20 15.69 -11.04 13.37
N ASP A 21 16.36 -11.98 14.06
CA ASP A 21 17.74 -11.79 14.52
C ASP A 21 18.72 -11.58 13.35
N ASN A 22 18.48 -12.27 12.23
CA ASN A 22 19.31 -12.15 11.02
C ASN A 22 18.85 -11.05 10.05
N GLY A 23 17.78 -10.30 10.37
CA GLY A 23 17.26 -9.22 9.53
C GLY A 23 16.55 -9.65 8.23
N ASN A 24 16.23 -10.94 8.08
CA ASN A 24 15.50 -11.48 6.94
C ASN A 24 14.02 -11.11 6.94
N VAL A 25 13.46 -10.87 8.14
CA VAL A 25 12.12 -10.32 8.35
C VAL A 25 12.26 -9.10 9.23
N LEU A 26 11.65 -7.98 8.81
CA LEU A 26 11.68 -6.75 9.58
C LEU A 26 10.49 -6.70 10.54
N GLN A 27 10.71 -6.13 11.73
CA GLN A 27 9.60 -5.74 12.60
C GLN A 27 8.80 -4.61 11.95
N PRO A 28 7.46 -4.63 12.01
CA PRO A 28 6.65 -3.55 11.47
C PRO A 28 6.88 -2.27 12.29
N ASP A 29 7.18 -1.19 11.57
CA ASP A 29 7.25 0.18 12.12
C ASP A 29 5.83 0.74 12.20
N LEU A 30 5.14 0.41 13.30
CA LEU A 30 3.75 0.79 13.54
C LEU A 30 3.68 2.24 14.06
N PRO A 31 2.97 3.14 13.37
CA PRO A 31 2.86 4.54 13.79
C PRO A 31 1.96 4.73 15.03
N ASP A 32 2.23 5.78 15.81
CA ASP A 32 1.34 6.21 16.91
C ASP A 32 0.07 6.88 16.35
N MET A 33 -1.08 6.26 16.64
CA MET A 33 -2.41 6.70 16.17
C MET A 33 -2.86 8.03 16.76
N LYS A 34 -2.27 8.50 17.87
CA LYS A 34 -2.62 9.80 18.47
C LYS A 34 -2.44 10.97 17.51
N SER A 35 -1.49 10.86 16.57
CA SER A 35 -1.20 11.92 15.59
C SER A 35 -2.17 11.99 14.41
N TYR A 36 -3.07 11.02 14.27
CA TYR A 36 -3.97 10.90 13.12
C TYR A 36 -5.42 11.35 13.40
N GLY A 37 -5.72 11.86 14.60
CA GLY A 37 -7.02 12.47 14.89
C GLY A 37 -8.24 11.57 14.63
N ILE A 38 -8.10 10.25 14.80
CA ILE A 38 -9.16 9.28 14.49
C ILE A 38 -10.18 9.11 15.62
N ASP A 39 -9.98 9.76 16.75
CA ASP A 39 -10.90 9.68 17.89
C ASP A 39 -12.21 10.45 17.60
N ALA A 40 -13.32 10.00 18.16
CA ALA A 40 -14.62 10.65 17.95
C ALA A 40 -14.68 12.09 18.51
N SER A 41 -13.80 12.43 19.46
CA SER A 41 -13.66 13.79 20.00
C SER A 41 -12.86 14.73 19.10
N CYS A 42 -12.13 14.21 18.11
CA CYS A 42 -11.41 15.01 17.13
C CYS A 42 -12.35 15.57 16.07
N GLU A 43 -11.96 16.70 15.45
CA GLU A 43 -12.68 17.30 14.34
C GLU A 43 -12.93 16.28 13.22
N GLU A 44 -14.16 16.26 12.69
CA GLU A 44 -14.55 15.35 11.63
C GLU A 44 -13.76 15.67 10.34
N PRO A 45 -13.03 14.70 9.75
CA PRO A 45 -12.30 14.94 8.51
C PRO A 45 -13.26 15.27 7.36
N THR A 46 -12.95 16.34 6.62
CA THR A 46 -13.71 16.73 5.43
C THR A 46 -13.65 15.68 4.33
N TYR A 47 -14.80 15.38 3.73
CA TYR A 47 -14.87 14.56 2.52
C TYR A 47 -14.55 15.38 1.27
N THR A 48 -13.44 15.05 0.61
CA THR A 48 -13.12 15.57 -0.72
C THR A 48 -13.03 14.40 -1.69
N PRO A 49 -13.96 14.22 -2.64
CA PRO A 49 -13.92 13.11 -3.58
C PRO A 49 -12.72 13.24 -4.53
N ILE A 50 -12.04 12.12 -4.81
CA ILE A 50 -10.95 12.07 -5.79
C ILE A 50 -11.41 12.51 -7.19
N GLN A 51 -12.72 12.45 -7.48
CA GLN A 51 -13.29 12.99 -8.73
C GLN A 51 -12.86 14.44 -9.00
N PHE A 52 -12.76 15.27 -7.95
CA PHE A 52 -12.25 16.63 -8.06
C PHE A 52 -10.86 16.68 -8.73
N TYR A 53 -9.96 15.78 -8.35
CA TYR A 53 -8.61 15.68 -8.92
C TYR A 53 -8.60 15.00 -10.29
N VAL A 54 -9.51 14.06 -10.53
CA VAL A 54 -9.69 13.49 -11.88
C VAL A 54 -10.06 14.62 -12.85
N ASP A 55 -11.05 15.44 -12.50
CA ASP A 55 -11.53 16.53 -13.34
C ASP A 55 -10.45 17.59 -13.58
N GLN A 56 -9.68 17.94 -12.55
CA GLN A 56 -8.52 18.84 -12.68
C GLN A 56 -7.41 18.29 -13.58
N ASN A 57 -7.18 16.98 -13.56
CA ASN A 57 -6.21 16.35 -14.46
C ASN A 57 -6.67 16.41 -15.94
N TYR A 58 -7.97 16.61 -16.19
CA TYR A 58 -8.58 16.79 -17.51
C TYR A 58 -8.80 18.27 -17.89
N VAL A 59 -7.75 19.09 -17.95
CA VAL A 59 -7.89 20.48 -18.45
C VAL A 59 -8.29 20.50 -19.94
N PRO A 60 -9.30 21.31 -20.35
CA PRO A 60 -9.62 21.52 -21.77
C PRO A 60 -8.50 22.27 -22.50
N PRO A 61 -8.25 21.99 -23.79
CA PRO A 61 -7.18 22.65 -24.54
C PRO A 61 -7.43 24.16 -24.65
N VAL A 62 -6.35 24.94 -24.65
CA VAL A 62 -6.41 26.34 -25.06
C VAL A 62 -6.77 26.36 -26.55
N GLN A 63 -7.85 27.07 -26.93
CA GLN A 63 -8.25 27.24 -28.32
C GLN A 63 -7.05 27.71 -29.16
N GLY A 64 -6.80 27.03 -30.30
CA GLY A 64 -5.70 27.36 -31.21
C GLY A 64 -4.37 26.66 -30.96
N GLN A 65 -4.29 25.70 -30.02
CA GLN A 65 -3.09 24.87 -29.78
C GLN A 65 -3.24 23.39 -30.17
N GLU A 66 -4.22 23.07 -31.02
CA GLU A 66 -4.40 21.73 -31.56
C GLU A 66 -3.12 21.25 -32.25
N GLY A 67 -2.58 20.11 -31.79
CA GLY A 67 -1.37 19.51 -32.35
C GLY A 67 -0.02 20.03 -31.83
N ARG A 68 0.05 21.02 -30.93
CA ARG A 68 1.33 21.50 -30.35
C ARG A 68 1.59 20.89 -28.97
N LEU A 69 2.52 19.93 -28.90
CA LEU A 69 3.05 19.40 -27.63
C LEU A 69 3.83 20.44 -26.81
N LYS A 70 4.21 21.60 -27.36
CA LYS A 70 5.11 22.57 -26.70
C LYS A 70 4.76 24.03 -26.97
N VAL A 71 4.69 24.82 -25.91
CA VAL A 71 4.81 26.28 -25.92
C VAL A 71 5.75 26.66 -24.79
N GLY A 72 7.02 26.95 -25.08
CA GLY A 72 7.99 27.44 -24.10
C GLY A 72 9.20 26.52 -23.81
N PRO A 73 10.26 27.08 -23.20
CA PRO A 73 11.61 26.50 -23.21
C PRO A 73 11.69 25.28 -22.31
N LEU A 74 11.99 24.10 -22.87
CA LEU A 74 12.52 22.89 -22.18
C LEU A 74 12.07 22.69 -20.71
N ASP A 75 10.81 22.98 -20.38
CA ASP A 75 10.31 22.75 -19.04
C ASP A 75 10.31 21.24 -18.81
N ASN A 76 10.88 20.83 -17.68
CA ASN A 76 11.09 19.43 -17.36
C ASN A 76 9.81 18.64 -17.60
N LEU A 77 9.94 17.57 -18.39
CA LEU A 77 8.94 16.53 -18.65
C LEU A 77 8.61 15.74 -17.37
N ASP A 78 8.26 16.44 -16.31
CA ASP A 78 7.94 15.87 -15.01
C ASP A 78 6.47 15.49 -15.00
N THR A 79 6.22 14.31 -14.47
CA THR A 79 4.84 13.82 -14.32
C THR A 79 4.20 14.61 -13.19
N PRO A 80 3.07 15.30 -13.43
CA PRO A 80 2.36 16.06 -12.40
C PRO A 80 2.05 15.20 -11.18
N GLU A 81 2.08 15.80 -9.98
CA GLU A 81 1.88 15.05 -8.74
C GLU A 81 0.47 14.45 -8.62
N ILE A 82 -0.53 15.12 -9.20
CA ILE A 82 -1.91 14.62 -9.30
C ILE A 82 -1.96 13.24 -9.96
N CYS A 83 -1.14 13.00 -10.99
CA CYS A 83 -1.03 11.70 -11.65
C CYS A 83 -0.52 10.63 -10.69
N PHE A 84 0.44 10.94 -9.83
CA PHE A 84 0.92 10.00 -8.82
C PHE A 84 -0.09 9.76 -7.70
N GLY A 85 -0.89 10.76 -7.32
CA GLY A 85 -2.04 10.60 -6.45
C GLY A 85 -3.07 9.61 -7.03
N LEU A 86 -3.42 9.78 -8.30
CA LEU A 86 -4.34 8.89 -9.02
C LEU A 86 -3.80 7.45 -9.13
N VAL A 87 -2.51 7.27 -9.40
CA VAL A 87 -1.88 5.93 -9.41
C VAL A 87 -2.02 5.23 -8.06
N ARG A 88 -1.76 5.94 -6.96
CA ARG A 88 -1.87 5.38 -5.60
C ARG A 88 -3.30 4.99 -5.29
N ALA A 89 -4.26 5.84 -5.64
CA ALA A 89 -5.68 5.57 -5.43
C ALA A 89 -6.15 4.36 -6.26
N VAL A 90 -5.76 4.28 -7.54
CA VAL A 90 -6.06 3.14 -8.42
C VAL A 90 -5.43 1.84 -7.89
N GLU A 91 -4.17 1.89 -7.45
CA GLU A 91 -3.50 0.72 -6.86
C GLU A 91 -4.19 0.29 -5.57
N TRP A 92 -4.61 1.24 -4.72
CA TRP A 92 -5.25 0.93 -3.45
C TRP A 92 -6.57 0.16 -3.63
N ILE A 93 -7.44 0.53 -4.59
CA ILE A 93 -8.70 -0.22 -4.84
C ILE A 93 -8.54 -1.49 -5.70
N ASN A 94 -7.56 -1.53 -6.62
CA ASN A 94 -7.40 -2.64 -7.57
C ASN A 94 -6.26 -3.60 -7.21
N HIS A 95 -5.42 -3.27 -6.22
CA HIS A 95 -4.18 -3.96 -5.86
C HIS A 95 -3.22 -4.16 -7.05
N ALA A 96 -3.34 -3.28 -8.06
CA ALA A 96 -2.59 -3.25 -9.29
C ALA A 96 -2.89 -1.94 -10.03
N LEU A 97 -2.19 -1.68 -11.13
CA LEU A 97 -2.58 -0.67 -12.11
C LEU A 97 -3.14 -1.38 -13.36
N PRO A 98 -4.47 -1.55 -13.48
CA PRO A 98 -5.08 -2.13 -14.67
C PRO A 98 -4.82 -1.27 -15.91
N ASN A 99 -4.70 -1.92 -17.08
CA ASN A 99 -4.40 -1.23 -18.34
C ASN A 99 -5.46 -0.18 -18.72
N ASP A 100 -6.74 -0.47 -18.44
CA ASP A 100 -7.87 0.44 -18.66
C ASP A 100 -7.86 1.66 -17.74
N LYS A 101 -7.10 1.61 -16.63
CA LYS A 101 -6.93 2.72 -15.67
C LYS A 101 -5.65 3.53 -15.89
N ILE A 102 -4.77 3.11 -16.81
CA ILE A 102 -3.60 3.90 -17.21
C ILE A 102 -4.01 5.29 -17.74
N PRO A 103 -5.01 5.42 -18.63
CA PRO A 103 -5.44 6.72 -19.17
C PRO A 103 -5.80 7.78 -18.12
N VAL A 104 -6.53 7.38 -17.06
CA VAL A 104 -6.96 8.33 -16.01
C VAL A 104 -5.79 8.82 -15.16
N CYS A 105 -4.72 8.02 -15.06
CA CYS A 105 -3.52 8.35 -14.30
C CYS A 105 -2.50 9.17 -15.10
N MET A 106 -2.74 9.45 -16.39
CA MET A 106 -1.82 10.18 -17.25
C MET A 106 -2.17 11.66 -17.28
N PRO A 107 -1.21 12.57 -17.57
CA PRO A 107 -1.52 13.98 -17.73
C PRO A 107 -2.52 14.19 -18.87
N GLY A 108 -3.58 14.96 -18.64
CA GLY A 108 -4.60 15.23 -19.67
C GLY A 108 -4.04 15.87 -20.93
N SER A 109 -2.95 16.65 -20.80
CA SER A 109 -2.22 17.26 -21.91
C SER A 109 -1.64 16.23 -22.88
N VAL A 110 -1.23 15.05 -22.40
CA VAL A 110 -0.55 14.02 -23.22
C VAL A 110 -1.53 13.01 -23.83
N MET A 111 -2.73 12.91 -23.27
CA MET A 111 -3.77 11.98 -23.74
C MET A 111 -4.51 12.45 -24.99
N LYS A 112 -4.50 13.75 -25.31
CA LYS A 112 -5.24 14.34 -26.44
C LYS A 112 -4.44 14.46 -27.74
N TYR A 113 -3.12 14.22 -27.74
CA TYR A 113 -2.30 14.20 -28.96
C TYR A 113 -2.20 12.77 -29.52
N GLN A 114 -2.57 12.57 -30.79
CA GLN A 114 -2.66 11.25 -31.45
C GLN A 114 -1.29 10.56 -31.73
N GLY A 115 -0.18 11.06 -31.19
CA GLY A 115 1.15 10.49 -31.42
C GLY A 115 1.67 9.62 -30.27
N TYR A 116 2.42 8.56 -30.61
CA TYR A 116 3.40 7.95 -29.71
C TYR A 116 4.59 8.91 -29.55
N GLY A 117 4.43 9.96 -28.75
CA GLY A 117 5.52 10.85 -28.39
C GLY A 117 6.37 10.27 -27.25
N ASP A 118 7.66 10.58 -27.22
CA ASP A 118 8.58 10.23 -26.13
C ASP A 118 8.03 10.65 -24.76
N ASP A 119 7.26 11.74 -24.72
CA ASP A 119 6.61 12.29 -23.52
C ASP A 119 5.57 11.31 -22.95
N LYS A 120 4.70 10.75 -23.81
CA LYS A 120 3.71 9.74 -23.41
C LYS A 120 4.37 8.49 -22.86
N ALA A 121 5.41 8.01 -23.53
CA ALA A 121 6.17 6.86 -23.06
C ALA A 121 6.84 7.13 -21.70
N LYS A 122 7.40 8.33 -21.50
CA LYS A 122 8.02 8.73 -20.23
C LYS A 122 7.01 8.80 -19.09
N HIS A 123 5.87 9.46 -19.27
CA HIS A 123 4.83 9.53 -18.24
C HIS A 123 4.28 8.15 -17.90
N GLN A 124 3.97 7.33 -18.91
CA GLN A 124 3.50 5.97 -18.71
C GLN A 124 4.51 5.12 -17.94
N LYS A 125 5.81 5.24 -18.28
CA LYS A 125 6.89 4.57 -17.54
C LYS A 125 6.94 5.00 -16.07
N ASN A 126 6.78 6.30 -15.79
CA ASN A 126 6.80 6.82 -14.43
C ASN A 126 5.63 6.28 -13.59
N ILE A 127 4.41 6.35 -14.11
CA ILE A 127 3.21 5.88 -13.37
C ILE A 127 3.21 4.36 -13.18
N THR A 128 3.63 3.58 -14.18
CA THR A 128 3.72 2.12 -14.07
C THR A 128 4.84 1.68 -13.13
N THR A 129 5.96 2.40 -13.11
CA THR A 129 7.05 2.16 -12.14
C THR A 129 6.58 2.47 -10.72
N LEU A 130 5.86 3.57 -10.51
CA LEU A 130 5.29 3.89 -9.21
C LEU A 130 4.32 2.80 -8.74
N ALA A 131 3.37 2.39 -9.59
CA ALA A 131 2.40 1.34 -9.27
C ALA A 131 3.09 0.03 -8.84
N LYS A 132 4.12 -0.41 -9.58
CA LYS A 132 4.93 -1.59 -9.23
C LYS A 132 5.62 -1.42 -7.87
N ASN A 133 6.20 -0.26 -7.60
CA ASN A 133 6.87 0.01 -6.32
C ASN A 133 5.90 0.06 -5.15
N ILE A 134 4.69 0.57 -5.35
CA ILE A 134 3.63 0.54 -4.32
C ILE A 134 3.25 -0.91 -4.06
N PHE A 135 2.89 -1.66 -5.09
CA PHE A 135 2.52 -3.07 -5.01
C PHE A 135 3.53 -3.91 -4.21
N TYR A 136 4.82 -3.86 -4.59
CA TYR A 136 5.84 -4.66 -3.90
C TYR A 136 6.04 -4.24 -2.45
N ARG A 137 5.95 -2.95 -2.13
CA ARG A 137 6.06 -2.45 -0.75
C ARG A 137 4.85 -2.83 0.08
N THR A 138 3.63 -2.77 -0.47
CA THR A 138 2.41 -3.19 0.22
C THR A 138 2.46 -4.69 0.53
N VAL A 139 2.84 -5.53 -0.44
CA VAL A 139 3.01 -6.97 -0.22
C VAL A 139 4.09 -7.26 0.82
N ASP A 140 5.24 -6.60 0.74
CA ASP A 140 6.32 -6.82 1.70
C ASP A 140 5.93 -6.42 3.12
N ARG A 141 5.25 -5.27 3.29
CA ARG A 141 4.67 -4.86 4.58
C ARG A 141 3.61 -5.85 5.06
N GLY A 142 2.74 -6.34 4.18
CA GLY A 142 1.76 -7.38 4.51
C GLY A 142 2.42 -8.65 5.05
N ILE A 143 3.54 -9.06 4.45
CA ILE A 143 4.31 -10.23 4.89
C ILE A 143 5.02 -9.99 6.23
N CYS A 144 5.61 -8.81 6.42
CA CYS A 144 6.22 -8.43 7.71
C CYS A 144 5.17 -8.39 8.83
N LEU A 145 4.00 -7.81 8.55
CA LEU A 145 2.87 -7.78 9.48
C LEU A 145 2.36 -9.19 9.78
N GLY A 146 2.21 -10.05 8.76
CA GLY A 146 1.76 -11.42 8.94
C GLY A 146 2.73 -12.23 9.81
N ALA A 147 4.03 -12.09 9.59
CA ALA A 147 5.06 -12.66 10.45
C ALA A 147 4.97 -12.13 11.90
N HIS A 148 4.76 -10.82 12.07
CA HIS A 148 4.64 -10.19 13.39
C HIS A 148 3.43 -10.70 14.18
N ILE A 149 2.24 -10.66 13.57
CA ILE A 149 1.00 -11.18 14.17
C ILE A 149 1.18 -12.66 14.54
N THR A 150 1.73 -13.45 13.62
CA THR A 150 1.97 -14.88 13.86
C THR A 150 2.90 -15.09 15.04
N PHE A 151 4.04 -14.40 15.08
CA PHE A 151 5.01 -14.53 16.17
C PHE A 151 4.43 -14.16 17.53
N ARG A 152 3.64 -13.07 17.57
CA ARG A 152 2.98 -12.55 18.76
C ARG A 152 1.92 -13.53 19.27
N TYR A 153 0.99 -13.94 18.41
CA TYR A 153 -0.17 -14.73 18.80
C TYR A 153 0.07 -16.24 18.78
N LEU A 154 1.21 -16.74 18.30
CA LEU A 154 1.56 -18.17 18.36
C LEU A 154 1.58 -18.75 19.78
N ARG A 155 1.69 -17.92 20.83
CA ARG A 155 1.57 -18.38 22.24
C ARG A 155 0.13 -18.54 22.71
N ASP A 156 -0.80 -17.85 22.05
CA ASP A 156 -2.21 -17.86 22.38
C ASP A 156 -2.83 -19.22 22.01
N ASP A 157 -3.53 -19.85 22.96
CA ASP A 157 -4.22 -21.13 22.72
C ASP A 157 -5.36 -20.98 21.71
N GLU A 158 -6.07 -19.85 21.73
CA GLU A 158 -7.19 -19.57 20.84
C GLU A 158 -6.70 -19.43 19.39
N PHE A 159 -5.65 -18.62 19.17
CA PHE A 159 -5.04 -18.47 17.85
C PHE A 159 -4.54 -19.81 17.29
N ARG A 160 -3.87 -20.61 18.13
CA ARG A 160 -3.41 -21.95 17.74
C ARG A 160 -4.57 -22.87 17.40
N SER A 161 -5.66 -22.81 18.15
CA SER A 161 -6.87 -23.59 17.87
C SER A 161 -7.49 -23.20 16.54
N VAL A 162 -7.71 -21.90 16.30
CA VAL A 162 -8.28 -21.38 15.05
C VAL A 162 -7.41 -21.73 13.84
N LEU A 163 -6.08 -21.57 13.96
CA LEU A 163 -5.17 -21.90 12.86
C LEU A 163 -5.16 -23.40 12.51
N ARG A 164 -5.39 -24.27 13.50
CA ARG A 164 -5.39 -25.72 13.33
C ARG A 164 -6.72 -26.28 12.85
N HIS A 165 -7.81 -25.79 13.44
CA HIS A 165 -9.12 -26.41 13.33
C HIS A 165 -10.13 -25.52 12.60
N GLY A 166 -9.86 -24.22 12.49
CA GLY A 166 -10.74 -23.29 11.80
C GLY A 166 -10.68 -23.43 10.28
N THR A 167 -11.82 -23.15 9.66
CA THR A 167 -11.96 -22.87 8.23
C THR A 167 -11.19 -21.61 7.85
N SER A 168 -10.93 -21.40 6.55
CA SER A 168 -10.31 -20.15 6.07
C SER A 168 -11.09 -18.91 6.49
N ARG A 169 -12.42 -19.01 6.58
CA ARG A 169 -13.28 -17.92 7.04
C ARG A 169 -13.07 -17.60 8.52
N GLU A 170 -13.12 -18.60 9.40
CA GLU A 170 -12.90 -18.42 10.84
C GLU A 170 -11.48 -17.89 11.12
N GLN A 171 -10.49 -18.34 10.35
CA GLN A 171 -9.13 -17.81 10.44
C GLN A 171 -9.06 -16.34 10.06
N LEU A 172 -9.72 -15.93 8.96
CA LEU A 172 -9.77 -14.53 8.54
C LEU A 172 -10.51 -13.66 9.56
N GLU A 173 -11.67 -14.12 10.06
CA GLU A 173 -12.44 -13.43 11.10
C GLU A 173 -11.60 -13.24 12.36
N TYR A 174 -10.87 -14.27 12.81
CA TYR A 174 -9.96 -14.15 13.93
C TYR A 174 -8.84 -13.13 13.66
N ILE A 175 -8.20 -13.18 12.50
CA ILE A 175 -7.16 -12.22 12.12
C ILE A 175 -7.71 -10.79 12.16
N ILE A 176 -8.91 -10.55 11.64
CA ILE A 176 -9.56 -9.24 11.67
C ILE A 176 -9.68 -8.71 13.11
N THR A 177 -10.04 -9.55 14.09
CA THR A 177 -10.11 -9.12 15.51
C THR A 177 -8.77 -8.69 16.11
N LYS A 178 -7.65 -9.06 15.48
CA LYS A 178 -6.30 -8.70 15.94
C LYS A 178 -5.70 -7.53 15.16
N LEU A 179 -6.40 -7.06 14.12
CA LEU A 179 -5.98 -5.89 13.36
C LEU A 179 -6.46 -4.61 14.04
N GLU A 180 -5.60 -3.61 13.99
CA GLU A 180 -5.79 -2.28 14.57
C GLU A 180 -5.47 -1.26 13.47
N PRO A 181 -5.96 -0.01 13.55
CA PRO A 181 -5.77 0.99 12.48
C PRO A 181 -4.30 1.19 12.06
N GLU A 182 -3.36 1.13 12.99
CA GLU A 182 -1.91 1.21 12.74
C GLU A 182 -1.39 0.10 11.83
N HIS A 183 -1.96 -1.11 11.94
CA HIS A 183 -1.59 -2.24 11.10
C HIS A 183 -2.02 -1.98 9.64
N ILE A 184 -3.22 -1.41 9.47
CA ILE A 184 -3.75 -1.09 8.14
C ILE A 184 -2.98 0.07 7.52
N LEU A 185 -2.70 1.11 8.31
CA LEU A 185 -1.90 2.25 7.89
C LEU A 185 -0.49 1.82 7.48
N TYR A 186 0.13 0.92 8.25
CA TYR A 186 1.42 0.36 7.91
C TYR A 186 1.39 -0.33 6.53
N VAL A 187 0.46 -1.28 6.31
CA VAL A 187 0.38 -2.03 5.05
C VAL A 187 0.14 -1.09 3.86
N PHE A 188 -0.89 -0.25 3.94
CA PHE A 188 -1.31 0.62 2.84
C PHE A 188 -0.71 2.03 2.90
N ARG A 189 0.44 2.22 3.58
CA ARG A 189 1.07 3.53 3.80
C ARG A 189 1.26 4.38 2.53
N ASP A 190 1.48 3.75 1.39
CA ASP A 190 1.61 4.46 0.11
C ASP A 190 0.25 4.82 -0.51
N GLY A 191 -0.79 4.00 -0.33
CA GLY A 191 -2.17 4.30 -0.75
C GLY A 191 -2.79 5.42 0.09
N PHE A 192 -2.52 5.46 1.39
CA PHE A 192 -2.98 6.52 2.29
C PHE A 192 -2.32 7.89 2.06
N LYS A 193 -1.35 7.99 1.14
CA LYS A 193 -0.89 9.31 0.63
C LYS A 193 -1.88 9.93 -0.37
N SER A 194 -2.81 9.13 -0.91
CA SER A 194 -3.83 9.58 -1.86
C SER A 194 -5.25 9.41 -1.32
N THR A 195 -5.50 8.38 -0.51
CA THR A 195 -6.79 8.14 0.12
C THR A 195 -6.71 8.57 1.58
N SER A 196 -7.70 9.29 2.11
CA SER A 196 -7.66 9.81 3.47
C SER A 196 -7.80 8.70 4.51
N PHE A 197 -6.73 8.44 5.28
CA PHE A 197 -6.76 7.46 6.36
C PHE A 197 -7.69 7.93 7.49
N GLU A 198 -7.56 9.20 7.84
CA GLU A 198 -8.31 9.87 8.89
C GLU A 198 -9.81 9.79 8.60
N PHE A 199 -10.23 10.03 7.35
CA PHE A 199 -11.62 9.86 6.96
C PHE A 199 -12.12 8.42 7.19
N LEU A 200 -11.37 7.42 6.74
CA LEU A 200 -11.76 6.01 6.83
C LEU A 200 -11.86 5.50 8.27
N TYR A 201 -10.93 5.93 9.13
CA TYR A 201 -10.75 5.38 10.47
C TYR A 201 -11.21 6.29 11.61
N HIS A 202 -11.74 7.48 11.32
CA HIS A 202 -12.42 8.30 12.33
C HIS A 202 -13.57 7.54 12.99
N ASN A 203 -13.64 7.63 14.32
CA ASN A 203 -14.59 6.89 15.16
C ASN A 203 -15.92 7.61 15.38
N GLY A 204 -16.03 8.88 14.96
CA GLY A 204 -17.29 9.62 14.96
C GLY A 204 -18.27 9.08 13.93
N ILE A 205 -19.55 9.17 14.24
CA ILE A 205 -20.64 8.89 13.29
C ILE A 205 -20.83 10.16 12.47
N ARG A 206 -20.78 10.04 11.13
CA ARG A 206 -20.96 11.19 10.25
C ARG A 206 -22.44 11.59 10.16
N ALA A 207 -22.69 12.89 10.01
CA ALA A 207 -24.04 13.41 9.82
C ALA A 207 -24.64 13.01 8.45
N ASP A 208 -23.79 12.94 7.41
CA ASP A 208 -24.18 12.44 6.10
C ASP A 208 -24.09 10.91 6.08
N HIS A 209 -25.24 10.25 5.93
CA HIS A 209 -25.35 8.80 5.87
C HIS A 209 -24.59 8.20 4.68
N VAL A 210 -24.59 8.86 3.52
CA VAL A 210 -23.93 8.34 2.31
C VAL A 210 -22.41 8.34 2.52
N GLU A 211 -21.88 9.39 3.13
CA GLU A 211 -20.46 9.45 3.49
C GLU A 211 -20.10 8.42 4.57
N ASP A 212 -20.97 8.20 5.55
CA ASP A 212 -20.72 7.19 6.60
C ASP A 212 -20.74 5.76 6.05
N GLU A 213 -21.67 5.46 5.15
CA GLU A 213 -21.74 4.16 4.46
C GLU A 213 -20.47 3.91 3.64
N LEU A 214 -20.06 4.89 2.82
CA LEU A 214 -18.81 4.83 2.07
C LEU A 214 -17.59 4.63 3.00
N ARG A 215 -17.51 5.36 4.11
CA ARG A 215 -16.44 5.23 5.10
C ARG A 215 -16.36 3.81 5.64
N LEU A 216 -17.48 3.25 6.08
CA LEU A 216 -17.57 1.90 6.63
C LEU A 216 -17.22 0.82 5.59
N GLU A 217 -17.68 0.98 4.35
CA GLU A 217 -17.37 0.10 3.23
C GLU A 217 -15.86 0.08 2.92
N LEU A 218 -15.24 1.25 2.82
CA LEU A 218 -13.82 1.39 2.54
C LEU A 218 -12.95 0.91 3.71
N LYS A 219 -13.38 1.14 4.95
CA LYS A 219 -12.74 0.59 6.16
C LYS A 219 -12.81 -0.93 6.18
N MET A 220 -13.96 -1.52 5.86
CA MET A 220 -14.12 -2.96 5.72
C MET A 220 -13.21 -3.52 4.62
N PHE A 221 -13.12 -2.83 3.48
CA PHE A 221 -12.25 -3.23 2.39
C PHE A 221 -10.78 -3.30 2.80
N ALA A 222 -10.24 -2.22 3.37
CA ALA A 222 -8.84 -2.17 3.78
C ALA A 222 -8.53 -3.21 4.86
N THR A 223 -9.39 -3.32 5.87
CA THR A 223 -9.22 -4.27 6.99
C THR A 223 -9.23 -5.72 6.49
N THR A 224 -10.19 -6.07 5.64
CA THR A 224 -10.31 -7.43 5.09
C THR A 224 -9.15 -7.73 4.15
N ALA A 225 -8.75 -6.79 3.29
CA ALA A 225 -7.59 -6.97 2.41
C ALA A 225 -6.29 -7.21 3.19
N THR A 226 -6.07 -6.47 4.29
CA THR A 226 -4.94 -6.73 5.19
C THR A 226 -5.04 -8.10 5.85
N ALA A 227 -6.22 -8.50 6.33
CA ALA A 227 -6.41 -9.82 6.92
C ALA A 227 -6.10 -10.95 5.94
N MET A 228 -6.48 -10.81 4.66
CA MET A 228 -6.17 -11.77 3.61
C MET A 228 -4.66 -11.85 3.32
N LEU A 229 -3.95 -10.71 3.31
CA LEU A 229 -2.49 -10.70 3.19
C LEU A 229 -1.80 -11.43 4.36
N VAL A 230 -2.27 -11.20 5.59
CA VAL A 230 -1.76 -11.87 6.80
C VAL A 230 -2.04 -13.36 6.74
N HIS A 231 -3.25 -13.75 6.36
CA HIS A 231 -3.66 -15.15 6.17
C HIS A 231 -2.80 -15.87 5.14
N ASP A 232 -2.67 -15.29 3.94
CA ASP A 232 -1.82 -15.82 2.88
C ASP A 232 -0.35 -15.93 3.32
N THR A 233 0.15 -14.96 4.10
CA THR A 233 1.50 -15.03 4.66
C THR A 233 1.68 -16.24 5.58
N ILE A 234 0.73 -16.47 6.49
CA ILE A 234 0.76 -17.63 7.39
C ILE A 234 0.82 -18.94 6.61
N HIS A 235 -0.06 -19.08 5.60
CA HIS A 235 -0.24 -20.35 4.89
C HIS A 235 0.77 -20.61 3.78
N LEU A 236 1.30 -19.55 3.15
CA LEU A 236 2.16 -19.66 1.97
C LEU A 236 3.62 -19.37 2.27
N CYS A 237 3.90 -18.48 3.24
CA CYS A 237 5.27 -18.09 3.56
C CYS A 237 5.79 -18.72 4.85
N LEU A 238 4.95 -18.95 5.85
CA LEU A 238 5.42 -19.42 7.17
C LEU A 238 5.23 -20.92 7.36
N ARG A 239 4.54 -21.60 6.45
CA ARG A 239 4.28 -23.02 6.56
C ARG A 239 5.52 -23.84 6.22
N ILE A 240 6.23 -24.29 7.24
CA ILE A 240 7.43 -25.13 7.11
C ILE A 240 7.00 -26.60 7.09
N ARG A 241 7.31 -27.32 6.01
CA ARG A 241 6.98 -28.75 5.93
C ARG A 241 7.77 -29.57 6.95
N SER A 242 7.21 -30.70 7.38
CA SER A 242 7.82 -31.60 8.38
C SER A 242 9.19 -32.14 7.96
N ASP A 243 9.43 -32.29 6.66
CA ASP A 243 10.66 -32.79 6.04
C ASP A 243 11.69 -31.70 5.72
N GLU A 244 11.33 -30.43 5.87
CA GLU A 244 12.22 -29.29 5.67
C GLU A 244 12.95 -28.94 6.98
N ALA A 245 14.13 -28.32 6.94
CA ALA A 245 14.75 -27.74 8.13
C ALA A 245 14.30 -26.29 8.32
N ALA A 246 13.87 -25.92 9.54
CA ALA A 246 13.31 -24.58 9.80
C ALA A 246 14.34 -23.46 9.52
N LEU A 247 15.61 -23.71 9.82
CA LEU A 247 16.72 -22.76 9.61
C LEU A 247 17.01 -22.47 8.13
N THR A 248 16.62 -23.37 7.22
CA THR A 248 16.87 -23.21 5.78
C THR A 248 15.60 -22.87 5.01
N HIS A 249 14.49 -22.63 5.71
CA HIS A 249 13.22 -22.36 5.07
C HIS A 249 13.26 -21.07 4.26
N ASN A 250 12.89 -21.15 2.98
CA ASN A 250 12.97 -20.05 2.05
C ASN A 250 11.57 -19.54 1.68
N MET A 251 11.23 -18.35 2.14
CA MET A 251 9.94 -17.71 1.87
C MET A 251 9.75 -17.27 0.42
N LYS A 252 10.74 -17.35 -0.47
CA LYS A 252 10.68 -16.78 -1.85
C LYS A 252 9.49 -17.28 -2.67
N VAL A 253 9.20 -18.58 -2.60
CA VAL A 253 8.05 -19.18 -3.31
C VAL A 253 6.75 -18.66 -2.71
N GLY A 254 6.66 -18.67 -1.38
CA GLY A 254 5.52 -18.12 -0.63
C GLY A 254 5.25 -16.66 -0.96
N ARG A 255 6.28 -15.80 -0.93
CA ARG A 255 6.20 -14.37 -1.25
C ARG A 255 5.63 -14.15 -2.66
N SER A 256 6.05 -14.96 -3.63
CA SER A 256 5.52 -14.88 -5.01
C SER A 256 4.04 -15.29 -5.08
N ALA A 257 3.63 -16.29 -4.29
CA ALA A 257 2.23 -16.71 -4.20
C ALA A 257 1.35 -15.66 -3.50
N VAL A 258 1.82 -15.06 -2.39
CA VAL A 258 1.15 -13.95 -1.71
C VAL A 258 0.95 -12.77 -2.67
N ALA A 259 2.00 -12.37 -3.40
CA ALA A 259 1.89 -11.29 -4.39
C ALA A 259 0.83 -11.60 -5.47
N LYS A 260 0.79 -12.84 -5.95
CA LYS A 260 -0.21 -13.28 -6.94
C LYS A 260 -1.63 -13.24 -6.36
N ASN A 261 -1.83 -13.64 -5.11
CA ASN A 261 -3.14 -13.58 -4.46
C ASN A 261 -3.59 -12.15 -4.17
N TYR A 262 -2.66 -11.27 -3.77
CA TYR A 262 -2.94 -9.86 -3.50
C TYR A 262 -3.58 -9.15 -4.71
N THR A 263 -3.08 -9.38 -5.94
CA THR A 263 -3.69 -8.82 -7.16
C THR A 263 -5.14 -9.26 -7.42
N LYS A 264 -5.55 -10.42 -6.89
CA LYS A 264 -6.90 -10.97 -7.08
C LYS A 264 -7.84 -10.62 -5.93
N THR A 265 -7.29 -10.24 -4.78
CA THR A 265 -8.01 -9.98 -3.54
C THR A 265 -9.22 -9.06 -3.72
N PRO A 266 -9.15 -7.96 -4.49
CA PRO A 266 -10.32 -7.08 -4.69
C PRO A 266 -11.50 -7.75 -5.40
N THR A 267 -11.27 -8.87 -6.09
CA THR A 267 -12.29 -9.64 -6.84
C THR A 267 -12.88 -10.81 -6.04
N TRP A 268 -12.37 -11.06 -4.83
CA TRP A 268 -12.82 -12.12 -3.95
C TRP A 268 -13.89 -11.63 -2.98
N GLU A 269 -14.78 -12.53 -2.55
CA GLU A 269 -15.77 -12.21 -1.51
C GLU A 269 -15.08 -12.07 -0.14
N PRO A 270 -15.49 -11.10 0.71
CA PRO A 270 -16.59 -10.15 0.50
C PRO A 270 -16.18 -8.89 -0.30
N LEU A 271 -14.89 -8.69 -0.58
CA LEU A 271 -14.36 -7.45 -1.15
C LEU A 271 -14.90 -7.11 -2.54
N LYS A 272 -15.34 -8.12 -3.31
CA LYS A 272 -15.97 -7.93 -4.62
C LYS A 272 -17.21 -7.05 -4.57
N LYS A 273 -17.94 -7.06 -3.44
CA LYS A 273 -19.21 -6.34 -3.26
C LYS A 273 -19.04 -4.88 -2.86
N VAL A 274 -17.86 -4.49 -2.39
CA VAL A 274 -17.60 -3.11 -1.94
C VAL A 274 -17.62 -2.18 -3.15
N GLY A 275 -18.41 -1.10 -3.07
CA GLY A 275 -18.44 -0.04 -4.08
C GLY A 275 -17.10 0.68 -4.13
N LYS A 276 -16.27 0.34 -5.12
CA LYS A 276 -14.90 0.86 -5.25
C LYS A 276 -14.75 1.65 -6.53
N GLU A 277 -15.37 2.82 -6.57
CA GLU A 277 -15.19 3.77 -7.67
C GLU A 277 -14.09 4.78 -7.35
N LEU A 278 -13.16 4.98 -8.28
CA LEU A 278 -12.02 5.88 -8.10
C LEU A 278 -12.48 7.29 -7.69
N GLY A 279 -13.52 7.82 -8.34
CA GLY A 279 -14.01 9.18 -8.09
C GLY A 279 -14.61 9.38 -6.70
N GLN A 280 -15.16 8.32 -6.10
CA GLN A 280 -15.80 8.36 -4.78
C GLN A 280 -14.80 8.29 -3.63
N LEU A 281 -13.56 7.86 -3.87
CA LEU A 281 -12.58 7.73 -2.80
C LEU A 281 -12.32 9.09 -2.12
N PRO A 282 -12.22 9.14 -0.78
CA PRO A 282 -11.88 10.35 -0.05
C PRO A 282 -10.41 10.68 -0.28
N ALA A 283 -10.11 11.85 -0.83
CA ALA A 283 -8.74 12.29 -1.09
C ALA A 283 -8.02 12.66 0.21
N ALA A 284 -6.76 12.25 0.32
CA ALA A 284 -5.89 12.68 1.42
C ALA A 284 -5.59 14.19 1.31
N ALA A 285 -5.44 14.89 2.45
CA ALA A 285 -5.14 16.33 2.47
C ALA A 285 -3.87 16.72 1.68
N LYS A 286 -2.94 15.77 1.52
CA LYS A 286 -1.67 15.94 0.80
C LYS A 286 -1.65 15.25 -0.57
N PHE A 287 -2.81 15.12 -1.22
CA PHE A 287 -2.98 14.40 -2.50
C PHE A 287 -1.93 14.80 -3.56
N GLU A 288 -1.64 16.10 -3.65
CA GLU A 288 -0.70 16.68 -4.63
C GLU A 288 0.70 16.99 -4.06
N THR A 289 0.95 16.69 -2.79
CA THR A 289 2.21 17.07 -2.13
C THR A 289 3.22 15.92 -2.17
N ARG A 290 4.32 16.11 -2.90
CA ARG A 290 5.49 15.24 -2.74
C ARG A 290 6.29 15.68 -1.52
N THR A 291 6.39 14.80 -0.53
CA THR A 291 7.51 14.87 0.41
C THR A 291 8.77 14.55 -0.38
N ARG A 292 9.53 15.58 -0.80
CA ARG A 292 10.90 15.39 -1.27
C ARG A 292 11.67 14.83 -0.08
N SER A 293 11.97 13.53 -0.10
CA SER A 293 13.05 13.00 0.73
C SER A 293 14.31 13.69 0.24
N SER A 294 14.81 14.68 0.98
CA SER A 294 16.14 15.23 0.77
C SER A 294 17.10 14.05 0.83
N LYS A 295 17.65 13.63 -0.31
CA LYS A 295 18.91 12.88 -0.28
C LYS A 295 19.86 13.81 0.45
N GLY A 296 20.31 13.39 1.65
CA GLY A 296 21.31 14.13 2.39
C GLY A 296 22.43 14.48 1.42
N THR A 297 22.65 15.77 1.23
CA THR A 297 23.82 16.28 0.54
C THR A 297 25.01 15.59 1.20
N LYS A 298 25.72 14.72 0.46
CA LYS A 298 27.05 14.31 0.88
C LYS A 298 27.84 15.60 0.91
N VAL A 299 28.04 16.14 2.10
CA VAL A 299 29.04 17.17 2.34
C VAL A 299 30.35 16.49 2.03
N ASN A 300 30.93 16.81 0.87
CA ASN A 300 32.31 16.46 0.61
C ASN A 300 33.14 17.09 1.74
N PRO A 301 33.99 16.34 2.43
CA PRO A 301 34.90 16.93 3.39
C PRO A 301 35.73 18.01 2.66
N PRO A 302 35.99 19.16 3.31
CA PRO A 302 36.81 20.20 2.71
C PRO A 302 38.16 19.60 2.31
N MET A 303 38.56 19.84 1.06
CA MET A 303 39.91 19.58 0.58
C MET A 303 40.89 20.24 1.55
N ALA A 304 41.84 19.45 2.06
CA ALA A 304 42.96 19.99 2.80
C ALA A 304 43.69 21.02 1.92
N PRO A 305 44.08 22.18 2.45
CA PRO A 305 44.88 23.13 1.70
C PRO A 305 46.23 22.49 1.34
N GLU A 306 46.51 22.49 0.04
CA GLU A 306 47.83 22.21 -0.52
C GLU A 306 48.77 23.41 -0.25
N GLY A 307 50.00 23.12 0.16
CA GLY A 307 51.10 24.10 0.37
C GLY A 307 51.24 24.51 1.84
N GLU A 308 52.42 24.56 2.45
CA GLU A 308 53.76 24.81 1.92
C GLU A 308 54.80 24.02 2.74
N TRP A 309 55.78 23.44 2.04
CA TRP A 309 57.06 23.06 2.63
C TRP A 309 57.97 24.28 2.51
N GLU A 310 58.27 24.97 3.61
CA GLU A 310 59.48 25.78 3.73
C GLU A 310 60.07 25.62 5.15
N ASP A 311 61.38 25.31 5.12
CA ASP A 311 62.42 25.17 6.15
C ASP A 311 62.34 24.10 7.25
#